data_AF-A0A2G2MKR4-F1
#
_entry.id   AF-A0A2G2MKR4-F1
#
_cell.length_a   1.000
_cell.length_b   1.000
_cell.length_c   1.000
_cell.angle_alpha   90.00
_cell.angle_beta   90.00
_cell.angle_gamma   90.00
#
_symmetry.space_group_name_H-M   'P 1'
#
loop_
_entity.id
_entity.type
_entity.pdbx_description
1 polymer ?
#
loop_
_entity_poly.entity_id
_entity_poly.type
_entity_poly.pdbx_seq_one_letter_code
_entity_poly.pdbx_strand_id
1 'polypeptide(L)'
;MGAIPGKDTATVLKEIEEMLADGLKTQTEPFPETAVEFAKLLDELRALEPDDLEGRLVIGGFTDYPYGEDEMRCQECIYYLVHRKWCDLPELSVPVEPNWWCRLWKI
;
A
#
# COMPACT_ATOMS: atom_id res chain seq x y z
N MET A 1 -9.16 -15.39 0.25
CA MET A 1 -8.82 -14.74 1.52
C MET A 1 -7.99 -13.51 1.20
N GLY A 2 -8.52 -12.32 1.44
CA GLY A 2 -7.88 -11.04 1.14
C GLY A 2 -8.92 -9.96 1.38
N ALA A 3 -8.49 -8.84 1.96
CA ALA A 3 -9.29 -7.84 2.68
C ALA A 3 -9.54 -8.19 4.15
N ILE A 4 -9.23 -7.21 4.99
CA ILE A 4 -9.56 -7.08 6.40
C ILE A 4 -10.87 -7.81 6.75
N PRO A 5 -10.86 -8.75 7.73
CA PRO A 5 -12.01 -9.59 8.01
C PRO A 5 -13.23 -8.74 8.42
N GLY A 6 -14.17 -8.56 7.47
CA GLY A 6 -15.46 -7.91 7.73
C GLY A 6 -15.69 -6.54 7.08
N LYS A 7 -14.76 -5.99 6.27
CA LYS A 7 -14.98 -4.73 5.55
C LYS A 7 -15.07 -4.91 4.03
N ASP A 8 -16.06 -4.26 3.40
CA ASP A 8 -16.19 -4.16 1.95
C ASP A 8 -15.01 -3.40 1.33
N THR A 9 -14.47 -3.90 0.22
CA THR A 9 -13.29 -3.29 -0.43
C THR A 9 -13.54 -1.87 -0.90
N ALA A 10 -14.76 -1.55 -1.34
CA ALA A 10 -15.14 -0.18 -1.72
C ALA A 10 -15.13 0.77 -0.52
N THR A 11 -15.52 0.30 0.66
CA THR A 11 -15.49 1.08 1.90
C THR A 11 -14.04 1.31 2.34
N VAL A 12 -13.23 0.25 2.33
CA VAL A 12 -11.80 0.34 2.69
C VAL A 12 -11.08 1.30 1.75
N LEU A 13 -11.30 1.21 0.44
CA LEU A 13 -10.69 2.11 -0.53
C LEU A 13 -11.00 3.57 -0.20
N LYS A 14 -12.27 3.85 0.07
CA LYS A 14 -12.71 5.20 0.40
C LYS A 14 -12.12 5.69 1.73
N GLU A 15 -12.02 4.83 2.73
CA GLU A 15 -11.32 5.15 4.00
C GLU A 15 -9.85 5.51 3.73
N ILE A 16 -9.14 4.75 2.89
CA ILE A 16 -7.75 5.05 2.51
C ILE A 16 -7.67 6.36 1.73
N GLU A 17 -8.54 6.57 0.75
CA GLU A 17 -8.62 7.83 -0.01
C GLU A 17 -8.81 9.02 0.91
N GLU A 18 -9.75 8.94 1.85
CA GLU A 18 -10.00 10.02 2.82
C GLU A 18 -8.80 10.24 3.73
N MET A 19 -8.13 9.19 4.22
CA MET A 19 -6.92 9.31 5.04
C MET A 19 -5.76 9.96 4.27
N LEU A 20 -5.48 9.50 3.05
CA LEU A 20 -4.40 10.08 2.23
C LEU A 20 -4.73 11.53 1.84
N ALA A 21 -5.99 11.81 1.48
CA ALA A 21 -6.45 13.17 1.16
C ALA A 21 -6.43 14.12 2.38
N ASP A 22 -6.63 13.60 3.59
CA ASP A 22 -6.47 14.36 4.85
C ASP A 22 -4.99 14.71 5.14
N GLY A 23 -4.06 14.14 4.36
CA GLY A 23 -2.63 14.38 4.49
C GLY A 23 -1.93 13.41 5.44
N LEU A 24 -2.41 12.16 5.51
CA LEU A 24 -1.77 11.08 6.25
C LEU A 24 -0.28 11.02 5.92
N LYS A 25 0.57 11.32 6.92
CA LYS A 25 2.02 11.28 6.77
C LYS A 25 2.49 9.83 6.79
N THR A 26 2.54 9.21 5.63
CA THR A 26 3.11 7.88 5.46
C THR A 26 4.64 7.94 5.41
N GLN A 27 5.31 6.84 5.73
CA GLN A 27 6.78 6.78 5.73
C GLN A 27 7.28 6.41 4.33
N THR A 28 7.23 7.36 3.39
CA THR A 28 7.72 7.16 2.01
C THR A 28 9.21 6.76 1.96
N GLU A 29 10.00 7.16 2.96
CA GLU A 29 11.41 6.82 3.12
C GLU A 29 11.66 6.11 4.47
N PRO A 30 12.58 5.12 4.55
CA PRO A 30 13.53 4.67 3.52
C PRO A 30 12.93 3.68 2.50
N PHE A 31 13.32 3.82 1.23
CA PHE A 31 12.98 2.85 0.19
C PHE A 31 13.91 1.64 0.30
N PRO A 32 13.40 0.40 0.37
CA PRO A 32 14.23 -0.78 0.54
C PRO A 32 15.04 -1.08 -0.73
N GLU A 33 16.32 -0.72 -0.74
CA GLU A 33 17.23 -1.02 -1.87
C GLU A 33 17.66 -2.50 -1.89
N THR A 34 17.55 -3.20 -0.75
CA THR A 34 17.94 -4.60 -0.63
C THR A 34 16.76 -5.50 -0.25
N ALA A 35 16.83 -6.77 -0.65
CA ALA A 35 15.83 -7.77 -0.28
C ALA A 35 15.69 -7.95 1.24
N VAL A 36 16.77 -7.68 2.00
CA VAL A 36 16.77 -7.75 3.47
C VAL A 36 15.92 -6.64 4.07
N GLU A 37 16.04 -5.41 3.58
CA GLU A 37 15.19 -4.31 4.05
C GLU A 37 13.74 -4.51 3.64
N PHE A 38 13.49 -4.95 2.41
CA PHE A 38 12.14 -5.30 1.97
C PHE A 38 11.51 -6.37 2.87
N ALA A 39 12.26 -7.44 3.20
CA ALA A 39 11.78 -8.49 4.08
C ALA A 39 11.47 -7.99 5.51
N LYS A 40 12.26 -7.03 6.03
CA LYS A 40 11.95 -6.40 7.33
C LYS A 40 10.64 -5.63 7.29
N LEU A 41 10.40 -4.87 6.22
CA LEU A 41 9.14 -4.13 6.07
C LEU A 41 7.94 -5.07 5.97
N LEU A 42 8.10 -6.19 5.26
CA LEU A 42 7.07 -7.24 5.25
C LEU A 42 6.85 -7.85 6.63
N ASP A 43 7.92 -8.06 7.41
CA ASP A 43 7.83 -8.57 8.78
C ASP A 43 7.09 -7.58 9.70
N GLU A 44 7.37 -6.28 9.57
CA GLU A 44 6.65 -5.21 10.28
C GLU A 44 5.16 -5.19 9.89
N LEU A 45 4.83 -5.29 8.59
CA LEU A 45 3.45 -5.40 8.13
C LEU A 45 2.74 -6.66 8.63
N ARG A 46 3.48 -7.78 8.77
CA ARG A 46 2.95 -9.03 9.32
C ARG A 46 2.78 -8.97 10.84
N ALA A 47 3.58 -8.16 11.51
CA ALA A 47 3.45 -7.92 12.95
C ALA A 47 2.25 -7.02 13.28
N LEU A 48 1.79 -6.19 12.32
CA LEU A 48 0.57 -5.42 12.45
C LEU A 48 -0.68 -6.31 12.45
N GLU A 49 -1.73 -5.82 13.12
CA GLU A 49 -3.01 -6.50 13.13
C GLU A 49 -3.64 -6.54 11.72
N PRO A 50 -4.40 -7.61 11.40
CA PRO A 50 -5.09 -7.71 10.13
C PRO A 50 -6.16 -6.63 9.90
N ASP A 51 -6.59 -5.95 10.97
CA ASP A 51 -7.53 -4.83 10.93
C ASP A 51 -6.84 -3.46 10.89
N ASP A 52 -5.52 -3.40 11.14
CA ASP A 52 -4.78 -2.15 11.25
C ASP A 52 -4.40 -1.60 9.86
N LEU A 53 -5.36 -0.93 9.23
CA LEU A 53 -5.21 -0.34 7.91
C LEU A 53 -4.23 0.84 7.93
N GLU A 54 -4.33 1.72 8.93
CA GLU A 54 -3.53 2.93 9.02
C GLU A 54 -2.04 2.59 9.16
N GLY A 55 -1.66 1.69 10.07
CA GLY A 55 -0.28 1.24 10.20
C GLY A 55 0.24 0.60 8.91
N ARG A 56 -0.59 -0.18 8.20
CA ARG A 56 -0.22 -0.76 6.90
C ARG A 56 0.01 0.29 5.83
N LEU A 57 -0.77 1.38 5.81
CA LEU A 57 -0.57 2.49 4.89
C LEU A 57 0.70 3.27 5.22
N VAL A 58 0.93 3.51 6.51
CA VAL A 58 2.11 4.25 7.01
C VAL A 58 3.39 3.45 6.75
N ILE A 59 3.44 2.16 7.11
CA ILE A 59 4.56 1.24 6.84
C ILE A 59 4.65 0.89 5.36
N GLY A 60 3.54 0.89 4.63
CA GLY A 60 3.52 0.72 3.18
C GLY A 60 4.00 1.97 2.43
N GLY A 61 4.08 3.12 3.10
CA GLY A 61 4.49 4.39 2.49
C GLY A 61 3.55 4.81 1.36
N PHE A 62 2.23 4.68 1.54
CA PHE A 62 1.26 5.00 0.50
C PHE A 62 1.13 6.51 0.28
N THR A 63 1.03 6.94 -0.97
CA THR A 63 0.75 8.33 -1.36
C THR A 63 -0.38 8.36 -2.38
N ASP A 64 -1.25 9.36 -2.27
CA ASP A 64 -2.36 9.59 -3.21
C ASP A 64 -1.89 10.16 -4.57
N TYR A 65 -0.64 10.61 -4.63
CA TYR A 65 0.02 11.12 -5.82
C TYR A 65 1.20 10.22 -6.24
N PRO A 66 1.54 10.20 -7.54
CA PRO A 66 2.72 9.49 -8.03
C PRO A 66 3.99 10.10 -7.44
N TYR A 67 4.92 9.25 -6.99
CA TYR A 67 6.16 9.65 -6.33
C TYR A 67 7.38 9.00 -6.98
N GLY A 68 8.56 9.64 -6.86
CA GLY A 68 9.81 9.20 -7.49
C GLY A 68 10.12 9.93 -8.81
N GLU A 69 11.31 9.67 -9.38
CA GLU A 69 11.80 10.34 -10.60
C GLU A 69 10.92 10.06 -11.84
N ASP A 70 10.30 8.89 -11.90
CA ASP A 70 9.46 8.44 -13.03
C ASP A 70 7.94 8.54 -12.75
N GLU A 71 7.53 9.29 -11.72
CA GLU A 71 6.11 9.34 -11.30
C GLU A 71 5.53 7.92 -11.16
N MET A 72 6.25 7.06 -10.45
CA MET A 72 5.94 5.63 -10.35
C MET A 72 4.53 5.46 -9.77
N ARG A 73 3.77 4.53 -10.36
CA ARG A 73 2.36 4.32 -10.04
C ARG A 73 2.11 2.88 -9.66
N CYS A 74 1.14 2.63 -8.79
CA CYS A 74 0.68 1.29 -8.44
C CYS A 74 0.29 0.51 -9.70
N GLN A 75 -0.25 1.16 -10.73
CA GLN A 75 -0.58 0.48 -11.99
C GLN A 75 0.59 -0.20 -12.70
N GLU A 76 1.82 0.29 -12.49
CA GLU A 76 3.05 -0.27 -13.04
C GLU A 76 3.66 -1.35 -12.14
N CYS A 77 3.10 -1.57 -10.94
CA CYS A 77 3.59 -2.55 -9.98
C CYS A 77 3.14 -3.96 -10.36
N ILE A 78 4.04 -4.94 -10.21
CA ILE A 78 3.75 -6.37 -10.47
C ILE A 78 2.58 -6.93 -9.63
N TYR A 79 2.37 -6.38 -8.43
CA TYR A 79 1.33 -6.82 -7.50
C TYR A 79 -0.03 -6.14 -7.74
N TYR A 80 -0.11 -5.15 -8.63
CA TYR A 80 -1.34 -4.42 -8.85
C TYR A 80 -2.26 -5.11 -9.85
N LEU A 81 -3.51 -5.33 -9.44
CA LEU A 81 -4.53 -5.96 -10.25
C LEU A 81 -5.48 -4.92 -10.82
N VAL A 82 -5.23 -4.54 -12.08
CA VAL A 82 -5.97 -3.51 -12.82
C VAL A 82 -7.49 -3.73 -12.84
N HIS A 83 -7.95 -4.98 -12.96
CA HIS A 83 -9.38 -5.29 -13.08
C HIS A 83 -10.18 -4.96 -11.81
N ARG A 84 -9.53 -4.95 -10.65
CA ARG A 84 -10.18 -4.77 -9.34
C ARG A 84 -9.56 -3.67 -8.48
N LYS A 85 -8.62 -2.88 -9.04
CA LYS A 85 -7.87 -1.83 -8.35
C LYS A 85 -7.35 -2.29 -6.99
N TRP A 86 -6.55 -3.35 -7.01
CA TRP A 86 -6.21 -4.12 -5.81
C TRP A 86 -4.72 -4.43 -5.75
N CYS A 87 -4.11 -4.27 -4.59
CA CYS A 87 -2.76 -4.75 -4.33
C CYS A 87 -2.82 -6.21 -3.87
N ASP A 88 -2.35 -7.15 -4.70
CA ASP A 88 -2.33 -8.59 -4.38
C ASP A 88 -1.18 -9.01 -3.46
N LEU A 89 -0.42 -8.05 -2.92
CA LEU A 89 0.63 -8.35 -1.97
C LEU A 89 -0.03 -8.98 -0.71
N PRO A 90 0.36 -10.19 -0.28
CA PRO A 90 -0.34 -10.90 0.79
C PRO A 90 -0.28 -10.16 2.13
N GLU A 91 0.77 -9.37 2.37
CA GLU A 91 0.92 -8.56 3.58
C GLU A 91 0.05 -7.29 3.57
N LEU A 92 -0.20 -6.72 2.38
CA LEU A 92 -0.99 -5.50 2.23
C LEU A 92 -2.46 -5.83 1.91
N SER A 93 -2.71 -6.56 0.82
CA SER A 93 -4.04 -7.07 0.44
C SER A 93 -5.14 -6.03 0.67
N VAL A 94 -4.91 -4.83 0.14
CA VAL A 94 -5.78 -3.65 0.24
C VAL A 94 -6.17 -3.15 -1.14
N PRO A 95 -7.34 -2.50 -1.26
CA PRO A 95 -7.73 -1.79 -2.47
C PRO A 95 -6.90 -0.50 -2.61
N VAL A 96 -6.42 -0.21 -3.81
CA VAL A 96 -5.51 0.92 -4.09
C VAL A 96 -5.84 1.52 -5.45
N GLU A 97 -5.70 2.83 -5.60
CA GLU A 97 -5.93 3.48 -6.89
C GLU A 97 -4.71 3.33 -7.84
N PRO A 98 -4.92 3.34 -9.17
CA PRO A 98 -3.85 3.20 -10.16
C PRO A 98 -2.84 4.34 -10.14
N ASN A 99 -3.21 5.52 -9.65
CA ASN A 99 -2.36 6.71 -9.62
C ASN A 99 -1.58 6.88 -8.31
N TRP A 100 -1.78 5.97 -7.36
CA TRP A 100 -1.08 6.00 -6.08
C TRP A 100 0.33 5.47 -6.20
N TRP A 101 1.13 5.69 -5.17
CA TRP A 101 2.44 5.10 -5.03
C TRP A 101 2.60 4.48 -3.64
N CYS A 102 3.45 3.47 -3.52
CA CYS A 102 3.81 2.87 -2.25
C CYS A 102 5.31 2.60 -2.20
N ARG A 103 5.92 2.65 -1.02
CA ARG A 103 7.36 2.40 -0.88
C ARG A 103 7.75 0.93 -1.12
N LEU A 104 6.78 0.03 -1.12
CA LEU A 104 6.96 -1.40 -1.43
C LEU A 104 6.76 -1.70 -2.93
N TRP A 105 6.72 -0.65 -3.76
CA TRP A 105 6.60 -0.79 -5.21
C TRP A 105 7.74 -1.64 -5.80
N LYS A 106 7.37 -2.54 -6.71
CA LYS A 106 8.31 -3.39 -7.46
C LYS A 106 7.87 -3.54 -8.91
N ILE A 107 8.87 -3.59 -9.79
CA ILE A 107 8.75 -3.90 -11.22
C ILE A 107 9.25 -5.33 -11.52
#